data_AF-A0AA86M8A6-F1
#
_entry.id   AF-A0AA86M8A6-F1
#
_cell.length_a   1.000
_cell.length_b   1.000
_cell.length_c   1.000
_cell.angle_alpha   90.00
_cell.angle_beta   90.00
_cell.angle_gamma   90.00
#
_symmetry.space_group_name_H-M   'P 1'
#
loop_
_entity.id
_entity.type
_entity.pdbx_description
1 polymer ?
#
loop_
_entity_poly.entity_id
_entity_poly.type
_entity_poly.pdbx_seq_one_letter_code
_entity_poly.pdbx_strand_id
1 'polypeptide(L)'
;MNPENLKSGDNVDLEALFDEIAEQRVWDDSPVEAPAPVAQVTAASAEPESGVSFNETPLNEEPHDVFRRVGSLTRKLHDALRELGYDKSVESAVNSLPDARARLNYIAELTGKAADKVLGAVEASQKLNDDMAARAAELDRQWDRLYNHEMSLEEFKSHARENREFMKEIAGNSSQMGGHLTDIMMAQDFHDLTGQVVNRIGNMAQGLEEQLVQLLLDTTPPDQRKQVEETFLNGPAINAEGRADVCSNQSQVDDLLESLGF
;
A
#
# COMPACT_ATOMS: atom_id res chain seq x y z
N MET A 1 -19.44 19.42 -34.14
CA MET A 1 -19.74 19.75 -32.73
C MET A 1 -18.89 20.96 -32.35
N ASN A 2 -19.54 21.98 -31.81
CA ASN A 2 -19.02 23.34 -31.61
C ASN A 2 -18.02 23.36 -30.44
N PRO A 3 -16.88 24.09 -30.51
CA PRO A 3 -15.83 24.06 -29.48
C PRO A 3 -16.10 24.96 -28.25
N GLU A 4 -17.35 25.35 -27.99
CA GLU A 4 -17.70 26.24 -26.87
C GLU A 4 -18.16 25.54 -25.58
N ASN A 5 -18.24 24.20 -25.53
CA ASN A 5 -18.70 23.47 -24.34
C ASN A 5 -17.64 23.23 -23.25
N LEU A 6 -16.48 23.90 -23.29
CA LEU A 6 -15.39 23.71 -22.31
C LEU A 6 -15.32 24.81 -21.22
N LYS A 7 -16.36 25.64 -21.07
CA LYS A 7 -16.41 26.71 -20.06
C LYS A 7 -17.59 26.68 -19.07
N SER A 8 -18.36 25.59 -19.05
CA SER A 8 -19.29 25.27 -17.96
C SER A 8 -18.97 23.84 -17.54
N GLY A 9 -18.25 23.66 -16.43
CA GLY A 9 -18.14 22.36 -15.80
C GLY A 9 -19.48 22.06 -15.14
N ASP A 10 -20.34 21.36 -15.86
CA ASP A 10 -21.74 21.17 -15.57
C ASP A 10 -21.98 20.50 -14.21
N ASN A 11 -22.43 21.32 -13.26
CA ASN A 11 -23.04 20.91 -11.98
C ASN A 11 -24.34 20.12 -12.23
N VAL A 12 -25.02 20.41 -13.34
CA VAL A 12 -26.31 19.83 -13.73
C VAL A 12 -26.18 18.37 -14.18
N ASP A 13 -25.10 18.00 -14.87
CA ASP A 13 -24.89 16.63 -15.34
C ASP A 13 -24.54 15.67 -14.19
N LEU A 14 -23.85 16.17 -13.15
CA LEU A 14 -23.58 15.40 -11.94
C LEU A 14 -24.83 15.26 -11.06
N GLU A 15 -25.59 16.36 -10.88
CA GLU A 15 -26.89 16.30 -10.18
C GLU A 15 -27.88 15.36 -10.89
N ALA A 16 -27.94 15.38 -12.22
CA ALA A 16 -28.76 14.47 -13.01
C ALA A 16 -28.29 13.00 -12.91
N LEU A 17 -26.99 12.75 -12.86
CA LEU A 17 -26.43 11.41 -12.63
C LEU A 17 -26.77 10.89 -11.22
N PHE A 18 -26.76 11.75 -10.21
CA PHE A 18 -27.13 11.37 -8.84
C PHE A 18 -28.64 11.12 -8.71
N ASP A 19 -29.48 11.93 -9.36
CA ASP A 19 -30.93 11.71 -9.40
C ASP A 19 -31.27 10.44 -10.21
N GLU A 20 -30.59 10.18 -11.34
CA GLU A 20 -30.77 8.96 -12.13
C GLU A 20 -30.36 7.70 -11.34
N ILE A 21 -29.23 7.72 -10.61
CA ILE A 21 -28.80 6.60 -9.75
C ILE A 21 -29.78 6.38 -8.58
N ALA A 22 -30.43 7.43 -8.08
CA ALA A 22 -31.46 7.33 -7.05
C ALA A 22 -32.77 6.72 -7.58
N GLU A 23 -33.10 6.92 -8.86
CA GLU A 23 -34.29 6.37 -9.51
C GLU A 23 -34.08 4.95 -10.08
N GLN A 24 -32.86 4.59 -10.49
CA GLN A 24 -32.60 3.38 -11.28
C GLN A 24 -32.33 2.09 -10.48
N ARG A 25 -32.48 2.08 -9.14
CA ARG A 25 -32.32 0.86 -8.32
C ARG A 25 -33.64 0.34 -7.75
N VAL A 26 -34.51 -0.12 -8.66
CA VAL A 26 -35.30 -1.33 -8.43
C VAL A 26 -34.32 -2.49 -8.44
N TRP A 27 -33.79 -2.88 -7.28
CA TRP A 27 -33.14 -4.17 -7.16
C TRP A 27 -34.23 -5.23 -7.35
N ASP A 28 -34.07 -6.02 -8.41
CA ASP A 28 -34.80 -7.25 -8.66
C ASP A 28 -34.57 -8.19 -7.47
N ASP A 29 -35.46 -8.14 -6.50
CA ASP A 29 -35.57 -9.08 -5.38
C ASP A 29 -36.28 -10.36 -5.89
N SER A 30 -35.71 -10.96 -6.92
CA SER A 30 -36.03 -12.33 -7.28
C SER A 30 -35.53 -13.24 -6.15
N PRO A 31 -36.41 -13.98 -5.45
CA PRO A 31 -35.99 -14.79 -4.31
C PRO A 31 -35.02 -15.87 -4.79
N VAL A 32 -33.85 -15.94 -4.15
CA VAL A 32 -32.90 -17.05 -4.31
C VAL A 32 -33.61 -18.34 -3.87
N GLU A 33 -33.94 -19.18 -4.84
CA GLU A 33 -34.57 -20.49 -4.64
C GLU A 33 -33.60 -21.42 -3.87
N ALA A 34 -33.92 -21.70 -2.60
CA ALA A 34 -33.30 -22.76 -1.81
C ALA A 34 -34.03 -24.09 -2.07
N PRO A 35 -33.31 -25.24 -2.07
CA PRO A 35 -33.79 -26.47 -2.67
C PRO A 35 -34.88 -27.16 -1.84
N ALA A 36 -35.81 -27.77 -2.56
CA ALA A 36 -37.01 -28.43 -2.07
C ALA A 36 -36.77 -29.51 -0.99
N PRO A 37 -37.72 -29.63 -0.05
CA PRO A 37 -38.15 -30.92 0.44
C PRO A 37 -39.65 -31.14 0.19
N VAL A 38 -39.90 -32.18 -0.60
CA VAL A 38 -41.02 -33.15 -0.58
C VAL A 38 -42.30 -32.73 0.16
N ALA A 39 -43.39 -32.52 -0.60
CA ALA A 39 -44.74 -32.74 -0.09
C ALA A 39 -45.53 -33.58 -1.09
N GLN A 40 -45.89 -34.79 -0.68
CA GLN A 40 -46.90 -35.61 -1.32
C GLN A 40 -48.16 -35.56 -0.44
N VAL A 41 -49.31 -35.49 -1.13
CA VAL A 41 -50.64 -35.98 -0.72
C VAL A 41 -51.64 -34.97 -0.13
N THR A 42 -52.49 -34.51 -1.06
CA THR A 42 -53.98 -34.47 -1.05
C THR A 42 -54.78 -33.40 -0.30
N ALA A 43 -55.52 -32.66 -1.13
CA ALA A 43 -56.98 -32.55 -1.22
C ALA A 43 -57.80 -31.81 -0.15
N ALA A 44 -58.61 -30.89 -0.70
CA ALA A 44 -60.04 -30.66 -0.44
C ALA A 44 -60.43 -29.34 0.28
N SER A 45 -61.08 -28.49 -0.53
CA SER A 45 -62.36 -27.82 -0.28
C SER A 45 -62.45 -26.55 0.60
N ALA A 46 -63.10 -25.56 -0.04
CA ALA A 46 -64.16 -24.68 0.46
C ALA A 46 -63.84 -23.17 0.51
N GLU A 47 -64.73 -22.40 -0.14
CA GLU A 47 -64.75 -20.94 -0.29
C GLU A 47 -65.28 -20.22 0.99
N PRO A 48 -65.62 -18.91 0.91
CA PRO A 48 -64.99 -17.81 1.64
C PRO A 48 -65.88 -17.35 2.82
N GLU A 49 -65.52 -16.27 3.53
CA GLU A 49 -66.45 -15.24 4.04
C GLU A 49 -65.80 -14.25 5.04
N SER A 50 -66.04 -12.96 4.77
CA SER A 50 -66.22 -11.81 5.68
C SER A 50 -65.20 -11.46 6.80
N GLY A 51 -64.33 -10.50 6.47
CA GLY A 51 -64.28 -9.14 7.06
C GLY A 51 -64.02 -8.93 8.55
N VAL A 52 -62.88 -8.30 8.88
CA VAL A 52 -62.78 -7.25 9.92
C VAL A 52 -61.64 -6.28 9.54
N SER A 53 -61.96 -4.98 9.49
CA SER A 53 -61.01 -3.87 9.39
C SER A 53 -60.16 -3.77 10.66
N PHE A 54 -58.84 -3.83 10.52
CA PHE A 54 -57.89 -3.46 11.57
C PHE A 54 -56.93 -2.40 11.01
N ASN A 55 -57.18 -1.17 11.45
CA ASN A 55 -56.24 -0.06 11.67
C ASN A 55 -54.94 -0.06 10.85
N GLU A 56 -54.89 0.80 9.83
CA GLU A 56 -53.66 1.27 9.22
C GLU A 56 -52.79 1.95 10.28
N THR A 57 -51.70 1.31 10.66
CA THR A 57 -50.52 2.00 11.20
C THR A 57 -49.39 1.72 10.21
N PRO A 58 -48.97 2.68 9.37
CA PRO A 58 -47.85 2.43 8.47
C PRO A 58 -46.56 2.51 9.30
N LEU A 59 -46.08 1.37 9.76
CA LEU A 59 -44.68 1.18 10.12
C LEU A 59 -43.92 0.89 8.82
N ASN A 60 -43.62 1.95 8.04
CA ASN A 60 -42.69 1.81 6.91
C ASN A 60 -41.97 3.13 6.58
N GLU A 61 -41.53 3.83 7.62
CA GLU A 61 -40.37 4.72 7.61
C GLU A 61 -39.29 3.91 8.37
N GLU A 62 -38.06 3.62 7.94
CA GLU A 62 -37.10 4.42 7.18
C GLU A 62 -35.96 3.51 6.70
N PRO A 63 -35.77 3.39 5.38
CA PRO A 63 -34.41 3.52 4.82
C PRO A 63 -34.28 4.81 4.03
N HIS A 64 -35.35 5.21 3.35
CA HIS A 64 -35.41 6.41 2.51
C HIS A 64 -35.22 7.70 3.30
N ASP A 65 -35.68 7.77 4.54
CA ASP A 65 -35.53 8.99 5.34
C ASP A 65 -34.10 9.16 5.86
N VAL A 66 -33.41 8.07 6.22
CA VAL A 66 -31.98 8.09 6.54
C VAL A 66 -31.16 8.57 5.34
N PHE A 67 -31.41 8.03 4.14
CA PHE A 67 -30.71 8.47 2.92
C PHE A 67 -31.00 9.94 2.58
N ARG A 68 -32.26 10.41 2.73
CA ARG A 68 -32.61 11.83 2.56
C ARG A 68 -31.95 12.72 3.58
N ARG A 69 -31.89 12.29 4.85
CA ARG A 69 -31.24 13.00 5.94
C ARG A 69 -29.75 13.16 5.65
N VAL A 70 -29.07 12.07 5.29
CA VAL A 70 -27.66 12.08 4.87
C VAL A 70 -27.47 13.00 3.67
N GLY A 71 -28.29 12.89 2.62
CA GLY A 71 -28.24 13.78 1.46
C GLY A 71 -28.38 15.26 1.82
N SER A 72 -29.34 15.60 2.70
CA SER A 72 -29.55 16.98 3.16
C SER A 72 -28.37 17.52 4.00
N LEU A 73 -27.73 16.67 4.80
CA LEU A 73 -26.56 17.02 5.60
C LEU A 73 -25.33 17.23 4.71
N THR A 74 -25.12 16.35 3.72
CA THR A 74 -24.03 16.47 2.75
C THR A 74 -24.16 17.73 1.90
N ARG A 75 -25.38 18.08 1.47
CA ARG A 75 -25.64 19.31 0.71
C ARG A 75 -25.39 20.56 1.54
N LYS A 76 -25.86 20.60 2.80
CA LYS A 76 -25.56 21.69 3.74
C LYS A 76 -24.07 21.83 4.01
N LEU A 77 -23.35 20.72 4.17
CA LEU A 77 -21.90 20.73 4.33
C LEU A 77 -21.20 21.29 3.08
N HIS A 78 -21.63 20.85 1.89
CA HIS A 78 -21.09 21.34 0.62
C HIS A 78 -21.35 22.85 0.42
N ASP A 79 -22.58 23.31 0.68
CA ASP A 79 -22.93 24.73 0.58
C ASP A 79 -22.14 25.58 1.57
N ALA A 80 -21.96 25.11 2.81
CA ALA A 80 -21.13 25.78 3.81
C ALA A 80 -19.66 25.85 3.38
N LEU A 81 -19.08 24.75 2.89
CA LEU A 81 -17.70 24.71 2.36
C LEU A 81 -17.53 25.67 1.18
N ARG A 82 -18.54 25.79 0.33
CA ARG A 82 -18.55 26.70 -0.81
C ARG A 82 -18.69 28.17 -0.39
N GLU A 83 -19.55 28.48 0.58
CA GLU A 83 -19.68 29.83 1.15
C GLU A 83 -18.39 30.29 1.85
N LEU A 84 -17.68 29.37 2.49
CA LEU A 84 -16.37 29.63 3.12
C LEU A 84 -15.21 29.65 2.11
N GLY A 85 -15.45 29.33 0.83
CA GLY A 85 -14.42 29.35 -0.23
C GLY A 85 -13.46 28.15 -0.25
N TYR A 86 -13.81 27.07 0.44
CA TYR A 86 -12.99 25.86 0.58
C TYR A 86 -13.33 24.76 -0.43
N ASP A 87 -14.35 24.94 -1.26
CA ASP A 87 -14.78 23.97 -2.28
C ASP A 87 -13.62 23.53 -3.18
N LYS A 88 -12.84 24.49 -3.69
CA LYS A 88 -11.70 24.23 -4.59
C LYS A 88 -10.51 23.56 -3.88
N SER A 89 -10.26 23.90 -2.62
CA SER A 89 -9.18 23.31 -1.83
C SER A 89 -9.48 21.85 -1.49
N VAL A 90 -10.70 21.56 -1.03
CA VAL A 90 -11.14 20.19 -0.74
C VAL A 90 -11.20 19.36 -2.03
N GLU A 91 -11.72 19.91 -3.11
CA GLU A 91 -11.73 19.25 -4.42
C GLU A 91 -10.31 18.94 -4.92
N SER A 92 -9.38 19.90 -4.81
CA SER A 92 -7.98 19.70 -5.18
C SER A 92 -7.29 18.64 -4.33
N ALA A 93 -7.56 18.64 -3.02
CA ALA A 93 -7.05 17.63 -2.09
C ALA A 93 -7.54 16.23 -2.47
N VAL A 94 -8.86 16.06 -2.65
CA VAL A 94 -9.47 14.78 -3.04
C VAL A 94 -8.94 14.29 -4.39
N ASN A 95 -8.74 15.18 -5.36
CA ASN A 95 -8.18 14.83 -6.66
C ASN A 95 -6.69 14.42 -6.61
N SER A 96 -5.97 14.77 -5.54
CA SER A 96 -4.55 14.44 -5.36
C SER A 96 -4.31 13.06 -4.73
N LEU A 97 -5.29 12.52 -3.98
CA LEU A 97 -5.19 11.21 -3.33
C LEU A 97 -4.94 10.05 -4.30
N PRO A 98 -5.63 9.96 -5.46
CA PRO A 98 -5.35 8.93 -6.46
C PRO A 98 -3.91 8.97 -6.99
N ASP A 99 -3.33 10.16 -7.19
CA ASP A 99 -1.93 10.32 -7.60
C ASP A 99 -0.98 9.84 -6.49
N ALA A 100 -1.27 10.17 -5.22
CA ALA A 100 -0.52 9.70 -4.05
C ALA A 100 -0.44 8.17 -4.02
N ARG A 101 -1.60 7.54 -4.18
CA ARG A 101 -1.72 6.08 -4.17
C ARG A 101 -0.97 5.45 -5.34
N ALA A 102 -1.08 6.03 -6.54
CA ALA A 102 -0.34 5.56 -7.70
C ALA A 102 1.18 5.64 -7.48
N ARG A 103 1.66 6.73 -6.87
CA ARG A 103 3.07 6.93 -6.51
C ARG A 103 3.56 5.94 -5.45
N LEU A 104 2.78 5.69 -4.40
CA LEU A 104 3.11 4.70 -3.38
C LEU A 104 3.18 3.29 -3.97
N ASN A 105 2.23 2.94 -4.83
CA ASN A 105 2.25 1.65 -5.55
C ASN A 105 3.47 1.54 -6.47
N TYR A 106 3.83 2.63 -7.17
CA TYR A 106 5.03 2.67 -7.99
C TYR A 106 6.29 2.46 -7.15
N ILE A 107 6.39 3.05 -5.96
CA ILE A 107 7.49 2.79 -5.03
C ILE A 107 7.54 1.31 -4.63
N ALA A 108 6.41 0.71 -4.27
CA ALA A 108 6.35 -0.69 -3.89
C ALA A 108 6.81 -1.63 -5.02
N GLU A 109 6.36 -1.36 -6.26
CA GLU A 109 6.79 -2.13 -7.42
C GLU A 109 8.29 -1.96 -7.72
N LEU A 110 8.79 -0.72 -7.64
CA LEU A 110 10.17 -0.38 -7.94
C LEU A 110 11.13 -0.99 -6.92
N THR A 111 10.78 -0.91 -5.63
CA THR A 111 11.56 -1.51 -4.54
C THR A 111 11.54 -3.04 -4.58
N GLY A 112 10.41 -3.65 -4.99
CA GLY A 112 10.34 -5.09 -5.25
C GLY A 112 11.31 -5.53 -6.35
N LYS A 113 11.28 -4.85 -7.51
CA LYS A 113 12.21 -5.14 -8.64
C LYS A 113 13.68 -4.95 -8.25
N ALA A 114 13.98 -3.94 -7.43
CA ALA A 114 15.30 -3.71 -6.89
C ALA A 114 15.78 -4.90 -6.05
N ALA A 115 14.92 -5.34 -5.12
CA ALA A 115 15.21 -6.46 -4.24
C ALA A 115 15.42 -7.75 -5.04
N ASP A 116 14.55 -8.05 -6.00
CA ASP A 116 14.68 -9.23 -6.87
C ASP A 116 16.00 -9.21 -7.65
N LYS A 117 16.38 -8.04 -8.21
CA LYS A 117 17.65 -7.89 -8.94
C LYS A 117 18.86 -8.12 -8.03
N VAL A 118 18.87 -7.50 -6.85
CA VAL A 118 19.97 -7.65 -5.88
C VAL A 118 20.07 -9.09 -5.40
N LEU A 119 18.94 -9.70 -5.01
CA LEU A 119 18.90 -11.06 -4.51
C LEU A 119 19.39 -12.06 -5.56
N GLY A 120 18.91 -11.93 -6.82
CA GLY A 120 19.37 -12.78 -7.91
C GLY A 120 20.88 -12.65 -8.20
N ALA A 121 21.42 -11.43 -8.15
CA ALA A 121 22.85 -11.20 -8.31
C ALA A 121 23.68 -11.79 -7.15
N VAL A 122 23.17 -11.71 -5.92
CA VAL A 122 23.81 -12.33 -4.73
C VAL A 122 23.77 -13.85 -4.83
N GLU A 123 22.63 -14.46 -5.16
CA GLU A 123 22.50 -15.92 -5.31
C GLU A 123 23.43 -16.46 -6.41
N ALA A 124 23.47 -15.80 -7.57
CA ALA A 124 24.36 -16.16 -8.67
C ALA A 124 25.85 -16.04 -8.27
N SER A 125 26.19 -15.01 -7.49
CA SER A 125 27.53 -14.81 -6.94
C SER A 125 27.92 -15.89 -5.94
N GLN A 126 27.02 -16.23 -5.01
CA GLN A 126 27.25 -17.30 -4.04
C GLN A 126 27.49 -18.63 -4.73
N LYS A 127 26.63 -19.01 -5.68
CA LYS A 127 26.82 -20.25 -6.45
C LYS A 127 28.17 -20.28 -7.16
N LEU A 128 28.56 -19.19 -7.83
CA LEU A 128 29.84 -19.11 -8.53
C LEU A 128 31.03 -19.27 -7.57
N ASN A 129 30.94 -18.65 -6.38
CA ASN A 129 31.96 -18.75 -5.36
C ASN A 129 32.04 -20.17 -4.76
N ASP A 130 30.91 -20.81 -4.49
CA ASP A 130 30.83 -22.17 -3.96
C ASP A 130 31.39 -23.19 -4.95
N ASP A 131 31.04 -23.07 -6.23
CA ASP A 131 31.58 -23.92 -7.31
C ASP A 131 33.12 -23.76 -7.41
N MET A 132 33.62 -22.53 -7.31
CA MET A 132 35.07 -22.24 -7.34
C MET A 132 35.78 -22.77 -6.10
N ALA A 133 35.20 -22.62 -4.91
CA ALA A 133 35.76 -23.10 -3.66
C ALA A 133 35.81 -24.64 -3.61
N ALA A 134 34.75 -25.32 -4.05
CA ALA A 134 34.70 -26.77 -4.14
C ALA A 134 35.77 -27.31 -5.10
N ARG A 135 35.92 -26.67 -6.27
CA ARG A 135 36.93 -27.07 -7.27
C ARG A 135 38.36 -26.81 -6.78
N ALA A 136 38.59 -25.69 -6.09
CA ALA A 136 39.88 -25.42 -5.45
C ALA A 136 40.24 -26.48 -4.41
N ALA A 137 39.28 -26.85 -3.54
CA ALA A 137 39.49 -27.86 -2.50
C ALA A 137 39.78 -29.26 -3.08
N GLU A 138 39.09 -29.65 -4.16
CA GLU A 138 39.38 -30.92 -4.83
C GLU A 138 40.77 -30.92 -5.45
N LEU A 139 41.16 -29.82 -6.11
CA LEU A 139 42.51 -29.72 -6.70
C LEU A 139 43.60 -29.75 -5.62
N ASP A 140 43.37 -29.13 -4.48
CA ASP A 140 44.29 -29.14 -3.33
C ASP A 140 44.47 -30.57 -2.78
N ARG A 141 43.37 -31.30 -2.59
CA ARG A 141 43.40 -32.72 -2.17
C ARG A 141 44.20 -33.61 -3.13
N GLN A 142 44.12 -33.34 -4.43
CA GLN A 142 44.92 -34.07 -5.42
C GLN A 142 46.41 -33.70 -5.33
N TRP A 143 46.75 -32.44 -4.99
CA TRP A 143 48.13 -32.07 -4.70
C TRP A 143 48.67 -32.79 -3.45
N ASP A 144 47.87 -32.91 -2.40
CA ASP A 144 48.24 -33.68 -1.20
C ASP A 144 48.57 -35.14 -1.54
N ARG A 145 47.74 -35.80 -2.37
CA ARG A 145 48.02 -37.16 -2.86
C ARG A 145 49.35 -37.25 -3.59
N LEU A 146 49.69 -36.26 -4.42
CA LEU A 146 50.99 -36.22 -5.10
C LEU A 146 52.14 -36.13 -4.10
N TYR A 147 52.06 -35.21 -3.13
CA TYR A 147 53.10 -35.03 -2.11
C TYR A 147 53.25 -36.22 -1.17
N ASN A 148 52.17 -36.97 -0.96
CA ASN A 148 52.17 -38.23 -0.22
C ASN A 148 52.62 -39.45 -1.06
N HIS A 149 53.03 -39.25 -2.31
CA HIS A 149 53.45 -40.32 -3.23
C HIS A 149 52.32 -41.33 -3.57
N GLU A 150 51.06 -40.90 -3.49
CA GLU A 150 49.85 -41.69 -3.73
C GLU A 150 49.24 -41.46 -5.13
N MET A 151 50.05 -40.91 -6.05
CA MET A 151 49.62 -40.51 -7.39
C MET A 151 50.60 -41.02 -8.46
N SER A 152 50.07 -41.62 -9.51
CA SER A 152 50.82 -42.06 -10.68
C SER A 152 51.18 -40.88 -11.60
N LEU A 153 52.14 -41.08 -12.51
CA LEU A 153 52.54 -40.07 -13.49
C LEU A 153 51.39 -39.66 -14.42
N GLU A 154 50.50 -40.58 -14.79
CA GLU A 154 49.36 -40.28 -15.67
C GLU A 154 48.28 -39.48 -14.92
N GLU A 155 47.98 -39.82 -13.66
CA GLU A 155 47.10 -39.01 -12.81
C GLU A 155 47.66 -37.60 -12.62
N PHE A 156 48.96 -37.46 -12.37
CA PHE A 156 49.62 -36.16 -12.25
C PHE A 156 49.47 -35.32 -13.52
N LYS A 157 49.69 -35.90 -14.71
CA LYS A 157 49.52 -35.17 -15.97
C LYS A 157 48.08 -34.72 -16.18
N SER A 158 47.09 -35.51 -15.75
CA SER A 158 45.68 -35.08 -15.77
C SER A 158 45.43 -33.94 -14.82
N HIS A 159 45.83 -34.11 -13.56
CA HIS A 159 45.67 -33.10 -12.51
C HIS A 159 46.34 -31.77 -12.88
N ALA A 160 47.55 -31.80 -13.45
CA ALA A 160 48.25 -30.60 -13.90
C ALA A 160 47.52 -29.87 -15.05
N ARG A 161 46.81 -30.60 -15.93
CA ARG A 161 45.95 -29.99 -16.95
C ARG A 161 44.71 -29.37 -16.33
N GLU A 162 44.02 -30.10 -15.46
CA GLU A 162 42.81 -29.64 -14.76
C GLU A 162 43.10 -28.41 -13.90
N ASN A 163 44.23 -28.39 -13.19
CA ASN A 163 44.67 -27.23 -12.41
C ASN A 163 44.94 -26.03 -13.33
N ARG A 164 45.61 -26.23 -14.47
CA ARG A 164 45.83 -25.14 -15.45
C ARG A 164 44.52 -24.62 -16.06
N GLU A 165 43.55 -25.49 -16.28
CA GLU A 165 42.21 -25.10 -16.74
C GLU A 165 41.48 -24.28 -15.67
N PHE A 166 41.46 -24.74 -14.43
CA PHE A 166 40.90 -24.00 -13.30
C PHE A 166 41.53 -22.61 -13.16
N MET A 167 42.85 -22.50 -13.26
CA MET A 167 43.53 -21.19 -13.22
C MET A 167 43.11 -20.24 -14.34
N LYS A 168 42.73 -20.75 -15.52
CA LYS A 168 42.17 -19.93 -16.61
C LYS A 168 40.73 -19.52 -16.32
N GLU A 169 39.95 -20.39 -15.69
CA GLU A 169 38.56 -20.12 -15.31
C GLU A 169 38.46 -19.03 -14.23
N ILE A 170 39.42 -18.93 -13.31
CA ILE A 170 39.44 -17.91 -12.23
C ILE A 170 39.22 -16.49 -12.79
N ALA A 171 39.89 -16.12 -13.88
CA ALA A 171 39.73 -14.79 -14.49
C ALA A 171 38.29 -14.57 -15.00
N GLY A 172 37.69 -15.59 -15.61
CA GLY A 172 36.31 -15.55 -16.09
C GLY A 172 35.30 -15.48 -14.94
N ASN A 173 35.52 -16.25 -13.87
CA ASN A 173 34.66 -16.24 -12.70
C ASN A 173 34.77 -14.91 -11.95
N SER A 174 35.98 -14.35 -11.81
CA SER A 174 36.17 -13.02 -11.22
C SER A 174 35.50 -11.92 -12.04
N SER A 175 35.52 -12.02 -13.37
CA SER A 175 34.82 -11.07 -14.24
C SER A 175 33.30 -11.18 -14.08
N GLN A 176 32.75 -12.39 -13.98
CA GLN A 176 31.32 -12.62 -13.76
C GLN A 176 30.87 -12.08 -12.39
N MET A 177 31.65 -12.36 -11.34
CA MET A 177 31.43 -11.80 -10.00
C MET A 177 31.41 -10.25 -10.03
N GLY A 178 32.36 -9.63 -10.74
CA GLY A 178 32.37 -8.18 -10.94
C GLY A 178 31.13 -7.65 -11.67
N GLY A 179 30.60 -8.43 -12.62
CA GLY A 179 29.32 -8.15 -13.29
C GLY A 179 28.15 -8.13 -12.30
N HIS A 180 28.02 -9.16 -11.45
CA HIS A 180 26.96 -9.20 -10.44
C HIS A 180 27.06 -8.04 -9.43
N LEU A 181 28.27 -7.67 -9.00
CA LEU A 181 28.47 -6.49 -8.13
C LEU A 181 28.06 -5.19 -8.83
N THR A 182 28.31 -5.09 -10.13
CA THR A 182 27.85 -3.95 -10.95
C THR A 182 26.33 -3.93 -11.05
N ASP A 183 25.68 -5.10 -11.20
CA ASP A 183 24.23 -5.20 -11.22
C ASP A 183 23.58 -4.79 -9.89
N ILE A 184 24.20 -5.15 -8.76
CA ILE A 184 23.80 -4.71 -7.42
C ILE A 184 23.95 -3.19 -7.31
N MET A 185 25.08 -2.64 -7.77
CA MET A 185 25.31 -1.19 -7.77
C MET A 185 24.31 -0.45 -8.64
N MET A 186 23.96 -0.96 -9.83
CA MET A 186 22.95 -0.36 -10.69
C MET A 186 21.53 -0.48 -10.13
N ALA A 187 21.24 -1.50 -9.32
CA ALA A 187 19.99 -1.57 -8.57
C ALA A 187 19.89 -0.45 -7.50
N GLN A 188 20.95 0.31 -7.26
CA GLN A 188 20.92 1.44 -6.34
C GLN A 188 20.22 2.69 -6.93
N ASP A 189 20.08 2.77 -8.27
CA ASP A 189 19.31 3.82 -8.96
C ASP A 189 17.84 3.87 -8.51
N PHE A 190 17.33 2.76 -7.97
CA PHE A 190 15.99 2.69 -7.38
C PHE A 190 15.87 3.56 -6.13
N HIS A 191 16.93 3.75 -5.35
CA HIS A 191 16.90 4.63 -4.17
C HIS A 191 16.67 6.09 -4.54
N ASP A 192 17.30 6.58 -5.61
CA ASP A 192 17.12 7.96 -6.09
C ASP A 192 15.69 8.20 -6.59
N LEU A 193 15.19 7.30 -7.44
CA LEU A 193 13.83 7.40 -7.97
C LEU A 193 12.77 7.27 -6.86
N THR A 194 12.94 6.34 -5.94
CA THR A 194 12.04 6.21 -4.77
C THR A 194 12.10 7.47 -3.91
N GLY A 195 13.28 8.02 -3.64
CA GLY A 195 13.45 9.25 -2.86
C GLY A 195 12.73 10.45 -3.47
N GLN A 196 12.83 10.62 -4.80
CA GLN A 196 12.11 11.68 -5.51
C GLN A 196 10.58 11.54 -5.39
N VAL A 197 10.07 10.31 -5.50
CA VAL A 197 8.63 10.04 -5.40
C VAL A 197 8.13 10.23 -3.96
N VAL A 198 8.88 9.78 -2.96
CA VAL A 198 8.59 10.00 -1.53
C VAL A 198 8.53 11.49 -1.21
N ASN A 199 9.51 12.28 -1.66
CA ASN A 199 9.51 13.73 -1.47
C ASN A 199 8.26 14.38 -2.07
N ARG A 200 7.82 13.94 -3.25
CA ARG A 200 6.62 14.47 -3.89
C ARG A 200 5.34 14.11 -3.13
N ILE A 201 5.23 12.87 -2.63
CA ILE A 201 4.11 12.46 -1.77
C ILE A 201 4.12 13.27 -0.47
N GLY A 202 5.29 13.47 0.14
CA GLY A 202 5.45 14.28 1.36
C GLY A 202 4.96 15.72 1.17
N ASN A 203 5.40 16.39 0.11
CA ASN A 203 4.95 17.75 -0.21
C ASN A 203 3.43 17.82 -0.43
N MET A 204 2.84 16.80 -1.04
CA MET A 204 1.40 16.74 -1.28
C MET A 204 0.62 16.49 0.01
N ALA A 205 1.13 15.62 0.89
CA ALA A 205 0.56 15.37 2.20
C ALA A 205 0.61 16.63 3.07
N GLN A 206 1.74 17.34 3.08
CA GLN A 206 1.91 18.60 3.79
C GLN A 206 0.96 19.69 3.26
N GLY A 207 0.82 19.82 1.94
CA GLY A 207 -0.14 20.76 1.35
C GLY A 207 -1.60 20.43 1.67
N LEU A 208 -1.93 19.14 1.82
CA LEU A 208 -3.26 18.69 2.25
C LEU A 208 -3.49 18.96 3.75
N GLU A 209 -2.48 18.72 4.59
CA GLU A 209 -2.50 19.02 6.01
C GLU A 209 -2.72 20.53 6.27
N GLU A 210 -1.96 21.40 5.61
CA GLU A 210 -2.10 22.86 5.73
C GLU A 210 -3.52 23.31 5.38
N GLN A 211 -4.12 22.76 4.33
CA GLN A 211 -5.48 23.08 3.91
C GLN A 211 -6.54 22.61 4.92
N LEU A 212 -6.37 21.41 5.49
CA LEU A 212 -7.29 20.89 6.51
C LEU A 212 -7.17 21.62 7.84
N VAL A 213 -5.95 21.99 8.26
CA VAL A 213 -5.71 22.81 9.45
C VAL A 213 -6.32 24.19 9.28
N GLN A 214 -6.14 24.84 8.11
CA GLN A 214 -6.73 26.13 7.83
C GLN A 214 -8.26 26.07 7.87
N LEU A 215 -8.87 25.06 7.25
CA LEU A 215 -10.30 24.82 7.31
C LEU A 215 -10.79 24.63 8.76
N LEU A 216 -10.08 23.85 9.57
CA LEU A 216 -10.40 23.66 10.99
C LEU A 216 -10.30 24.97 11.78
N LEU A 217 -9.26 25.77 11.57
CA LEU A 217 -9.07 27.05 12.25
C LEU A 217 -10.18 28.04 11.91
N ASP A 218 -10.58 28.11 10.63
CA ASP A 218 -11.60 29.02 10.15
C ASP A 218 -13.02 28.61 10.58
N THR A 219 -13.26 27.29 10.71
CA THR A 219 -14.56 26.76 11.17
C THR A 219 -14.67 26.66 12.69
N THR A 220 -13.56 26.70 13.43
CA THR A 220 -13.55 26.62 14.91
C THR A 220 -13.79 28.00 15.54
N PRO A 221 -14.81 28.15 16.43
CA PRO A 221 -15.06 29.38 17.18
C PRO A 221 -13.84 29.81 18.02
N PRO A 222 -13.58 31.13 18.20
CA PRO A 222 -12.38 31.63 18.89
C PRO A 222 -12.17 31.04 20.29
N ASP A 223 -13.27 30.75 21.00
CA ASP A 223 -13.26 30.21 22.36
C ASP A 223 -12.82 28.73 22.43
N GLN A 224 -12.88 27.98 21.32
CA GLN A 224 -12.56 26.55 21.25
C GLN A 224 -11.17 26.26 20.64
N ARG A 225 -10.46 27.27 20.11
CA ARG A 225 -9.14 27.11 19.47
C ARG A 225 -8.00 26.69 20.41
N LYS A 226 -8.23 26.61 21.73
CA LYS A 226 -7.20 26.38 22.76
C LYS A 226 -7.05 24.92 23.25
N GLN A 227 -7.65 23.92 22.59
CA GLN A 227 -7.62 22.52 23.09
C GLN A 227 -6.94 21.49 22.19
N VAL A 228 -6.14 21.90 21.20
CA VAL A 228 -5.30 20.95 20.44
C VAL A 228 -3.92 20.89 21.09
N GLU A 229 -3.84 20.32 22.30
CA GLU A 229 -2.55 19.95 22.89
C GLU A 229 -2.05 18.65 22.25
N GLU A 230 -1.00 18.77 21.42
CA GLU A 230 0.18 17.90 21.18
C GLU A 230 0.08 16.35 21.20
N THR A 231 -1.09 15.76 21.37
CA THR A 231 -1.22 14.33 21.73
C THR A 231 -1.22 13.39 20.50
N PHE A 232 -1.32 13.92 19.28
CA PHE A 232 -1.61 13.12 18.08
C PHE A 232 -0.52 13.08 17.00
N LEU A 233 0.67 13.62 17.24
CA LEU A 233 1.81 13.49 16.31
C LEU A 233 2.67 12.27 16.66
N ASN A 234 2.06 11.08 16.69
CA ASN A 234 2.78 9.81 16.83
C ASN A 234 3.35 9.35 15.48
N GLY A 235 4.28 10.14 14.95
CA GLY A 235 5.26 9.67 13.98
C GLY A 235 6.51 9.17 14.70
N PRO A 236 7.41 8.43 14.03
CA PRO A 236 8.75 8.20 14.55
C PRO A 236 9.34 9.55 14.99
N ALA A 237 9.94 9.61 16.18
CA ALA A 237 10.58 10.83 16.66
C ALA A 237 11.87 11.07 15.85
N ILE A 238 11.74 11.66 14.65
CA ILE A 238 12.87 11.92 13.75
C ILE A 238 13.72 13.10 14.29
N ASN A 239 13.12 13.98 15.11
CA ASN A 239 13.81 15.05 15.82
C ASN A 239 13.52 14.96 17.33
N ALA A 240 14.50 14.48 18.10
CA ALA A 240 14.46 14.43 19.56
C ALA A 240 14.98 15.71 20.23
N GLU A 241 15.60 16.63 19.46
CA GLU A 241 16.11 17.89 19.98
C GLU A 241 14.96 18.81 20.41
N GLY A 242 14.81 18.99 21.73
CA GLY A 242 13.79 19.85 22.34
C GLY A 242 12.48 19.15 22.73
N ARG A 243 12.34 17.84 22.45
CA ARG A 243 11.18 17.02 22.78
C ARG A 243 11.41 16.24 24.08
N ALA A 244 10.63 16.53 25.13
CA ALA A 244 10.73 15.84 26.42
C ALA A 244 10.03 14.47 26.45
N ASP A 245 9.22 14.17 25.43
CA ASP A 245 8.45 12.95 25.25
C ASP A 245 9.22 11.83 24.52
N VAL A 246 10.47 12.09 24.11
CA VAL A 246 11.28 11.15 23.33
C VAL A 246 12.45 10.64 24.14
N CYS A 247 12.44 9.34 24.42
CA CYS A 247 13.59 8.66 25.00
C CYS A 247 14.67 8.49 23.94
N SER A 248 15.72 9.31 24.01
CA SER A 248 16.87 9.33 23.11
C SER A 248 17.98 8.37 23.51
N ASN A 249 17.94 7.79 24.71
CA ASN A 249 18.93 6.84 25.22
C ASN A 249 18.33 5.84 26.22
N GLN A 250 19.05 4.74 26.46
CA GLN A 250 18.61 3.64 27.33
C GLN A 250 18.36 4.09 28.79
N SER A 251 19.11 5.08 29.30
CA SER A 251 18.88 5.61 30.65
C SER A 251 17.50 6.27 30.77
N GLN A 252 17.07 7.01 29.76
CA GLN A 252 15.73 7.63 29.73
C GLN A 252 14.62 6.59 29.61
N VAL A 253 14.89 5.46 28.95
CA VAL A 253 13.97 4.31 28.89
C VAL A 253 13.85 3.67 30.27
N ASP A 254 14.97 3.46 30.96
CA ASP A 254 15.00 2.88 32.29
C ASP A 254 14.29 3.79 33.32
N ASP A 255 14.52 5.12 33.25
CA ASP A 255 13.83 6.12 34.08
C ASP A 255 12.31 6.13 33.82
N LEU A 256 11.88 5.95 32.57
CA LEU A 256 10.47 5.86 32.20
C LEU A 256 9.84 4.58 32.72
N LEU A 257 10.54 3.44 32.62
CA LEU A 257 10.07 2.17 33.15
C LEU A 257 9.94 2.20 34.68
N GLU A 258 10.91 2.81 35.37
CA GLU A 258 10.87 3.01 36.83
C GLU A 258 9.69 3.92 37.21
N SER A 259 9.41 4.98 36.43
CA SER A 259 8.25 5.86 36.65
C SER A 259 6.88 5.18 36.45
N LEU A 260 6.83 4.11 35.64
CA LEU A 260 5.65 3.29 35.38
C LEU A 260 5.56 2.08 36.32
N GLY A 261 6.54 1.89 37.20
CA GLY A 261 6.57 0.84 38.22
C GLY A 261 7.05 -0.52 37.69
N PHE A 262 7.86 -0.54 36.63
CA PHE A 262 8.55 -1.72 36.10
C PHE A 262 10.03 -1.76 36.51
#